data_AF-A0A7Y2U8W4-F1
#
_entry.id   AF-A0A7Y2U8W4-F1
#
_cell.length_a   1.000
_cell.length_b   1.000
_cell.length_c   1.000
_cell.angle_alpha   90.00
_cell.angle_beta   90.00
_cell.angle_gamma   90.00
#
_symmetry.space_group_name_H-M   'P 1'
#
loop_
_entity.id
_entity.type
_entity.pdbx_description
1 polymer ?
#
loop_
_entity_poly.entity_id
_entity_poly.type
_entity_poly.pdbx_seq_one_letter_code
_entity_poly.pdbx_strand_id
1 'polypeptide(L)'
;MGIELPEVIVKRGVKTLQVMRNPDHTYAYSLGLRWRPRHPVNTPAGSLGRSQVCNAALRKFGDQDITDKVIRNWLTRLFERQGWLDHGRKRPIPHEAPAQVAGYFYYYGHYYASECIHILPENERGPWLKKLATLMVERQEKNGSWWDFPLYNYHYAYGTGYTLTILSRCR
;
A
#
# COMPACT_ATOMS: atom_id res chain seq x y z
N MET A 1 19.30 -10.18 4.03
CA MET A 1 20.32 -9.95 2.97
C MET A 1 21.19 -8.81 3.46
N GLY A 2 22.42 -9.09 3.91
CA GLY A 2 23.36 -8.10 4.46
C GLY A 2 23.98 -7.22 3.37
N ILE A 3 23.14 -6.60 2.55
CA ILE A 3 23.55 -5.70 1.46
C ILE A 3 23.50 -4.29 2.02
N GLU A 4 24.65 -3.62 2.06
CA GLU A 4 24.72 -2.19 2.37
C GLU A 4 24.32 -1.37 1.15
N LEU A 5 23.33 -0.49 1.32
CA LEU A 5 22.89 0.41 0.26
C LEU A 5 23.74 1.70 0.29
N PRO A 6 24.18 2.22 -0.87
CA PRO A 6 24.92 3.48 -0.90
C PRO A 6 24.10 4.60 -0.27
N GLU A 7 24.69 5.28 0.74
CA GLU A 7 23.99 6.29 1.54
C GLU A 7 23.39 7.41 0.67
N VAL A 8 24.09 7.83 -0.39
CA VAL A 8 23.63 8.85 -1.34
C VAL A 8 22.35 8.42 -2.05
N ILE A 9 22.20 7.14 -2.39
CA ILE A 9 21.01 6.61 -3.05
C ILE A 9 19.84 6.57 -2.07
N VAL A 10 20.08 6.14 -0.83
CA VAL A 10 19.06 6.14 0.24
C VAL A 10 18.56 7.55 0.51
N LYS A 11 19.47 8.52 0.71
CA LYS A 11 19.12 9.94 0.94
C LYS A 11 18.28 10.52 -0.20
N ARG A 12 18.65 10.24 -1.46
CA ARG A 12 17.88 10.68 -2.64
C ARG A 12 16.49 10.04 -2.70
N GLY A 13 16.38 8.75 -2.40
CA GLY A 13 15.10 8.04 -2.35
C GLY A 13 14.15 8.63 -1.31
N VAL A 14 14.63 8.81 -0.07
CA VAL A 14 13.87 9.44 1.02
C VAL A 14 13.45 10.85 0.64
N LYS A 15 14.38 11.68 0.13
CA LYS A 15 14.06 13.04 -0.28
C LYS A 15 13.00 13.10 -1.39
N THR A 16 13.05 12.16 -2.33
CA THR A 16 12.06 12.08 -3.42
C THR A 16 10.68 11.76 -2.87
N LEU A 17 10.56 10.80 -1.95
CA LEU A 17 9.28 10.48 -1.29
C LEU A 17 8.73 11.68 -0.51
N GLN A 18 9.59 12.41 0.21
CA GLN A 18 9.21 13.64 0.92
C GLN A 18 8.67 14.72 -0.04
N VAL A 19 9.33 14.93 -1.18
CA VAL A 19 8.90 15.91 -2.20
C VAL A 19 7.60 15.50 -2.89
N MET A 20 7.31 14.21 -2.99
CA MET A 20 6.07 13.69 -3.59
C MET A 20 4.90 13.63 -2.58
N ARG A 21 5.14 13.88 -1.30
CA ARG A 21 4.13 13.82 -0.23
C ARG A 21 3.28 15.10 -0.22
N ASN A 22 1.97 14.95 -0.31
CA ASN A 22 1.02 16.05 -0.10
C ASN A 22 0.76 16.25 1.41
N PRO A 23 0.19 17.40 1.82
CA PRO A 23 -0.09 17.69 3.24
C PRO A 23 -1.02 16.68 3.94
N ASP A 24 -1.86 15.97 3.20
CA ASP A 24 -2.76 14.93 3.73
C ASP A 24 -2.14 13.52 3.75
N HIS A 25 -0.82 13.43 3.48
CA HIS A 25 -0.04 12.20 3.33
C HIS A 25 -0.54 11.27 2.21
N THR A 26 -1.21 11.83 1.20
CA THR A 26 -1.20 11.22 -0.14
C THR A 26 0.15 11.42 -0.79
N TYR A 27 0.47 10.59 -1.78
CA TYR A 27 1.74 10.68 -2.51
C TYR A 27 1.47 10.80 -3.99
N ALA A 28 2.14 11.71 -4.67
CA ALA A 28 2.06 11.83 -6.13
C ALA A 28 2.47 10.52 -6.80
N TYR A 29 1.74 10.09 -7.83
CA TYR A 29 2.04 8.85 -8.55
C TYR A 29 3.36 8.92 -9.33
N SER A 30 3.73 10.11 -9.81
CA SER A 30 5.00 10.37 -10.47
C SER A 30 5.50 11.78 -10.16
N LEU A 31 6.79 12.03 -10.40
CA LEU A 31 7.40 13.33 -10.14
C LEU A 31 6.69 14.47 -10.89
N GLY A 32 6.29 14.24 -12.15
CA GLY A 32 5.55 15.23 -12.94
C GLY A 32 4.16 15.54 -12.37
N LEU A 33 3.51 14.53 -11.76
CA LEU A 33 2.19 14.69 -11.15
C LEU A 33 2.22 15.39 -9.78
N ARG A 34 3.41 15.71 -9.22
CA ARG A 34 3.51 16.48 -7.96
C ARG A 34 2.89 17.87 -8.07
N TRP A 35 2.85 18.44 -9.27
CA TRP A 35 2.23 19.72 -9.56
C TRP A 35 0.72 19.63 -9.81
N ARG A 36 0.16 18.41 -9.78
CA ARG A 36 -1.27 18.14 -9.91
C ARG A 36 -1.74 17.33 -8.70
N PRO A 37 -1.69 17.90 -7.48
CA PRO A 37 -2.02 17.17 -6.25
C PRO A 37 -3.47 16.67 -6.22
N ARG A 38 -4.36 17.28 -7.01
CA ARG A 38 -5.77 16.88 -7.16
C ARG A 38 -6.05 15.95 -8.34
N HIS A 39 -5.02 15.51 -9.07
CA HIS A 39 -5.20 14.47 -10.10
C HIS A 39 -5.86 13.23 -9.47
N PRO A 40 -6.79 12.52 -10.15
CA PRO A 40 -7.54 11.43 -9.54
C PRO A 40 -6.66 10.39 -8.79
N VAL A 41 -5.55 9.99 -9.40
CA VAL A 41 -4.57 9.04 -8.83
C VAL A 41 -3.82 9.56 -7.58
N ASN A 42 -3.85 10.88 -7.34
CA ASN A 42 -3.20 11.55 -6.21
C ASN A 42 -4.19 11.89 -5.10
N THR A 43 -5.50 11.68 -5.31
CA THR A 43 -6.51 11.84 -4.27
C THR A 43 -6.34 10.77 -3.17
N PRO A 44 -6.95 10.94 -1.98
CA PRO A 44 -6.93 9.90 -0.95
C PRO A 44 -7.38 8.52 -1.43
N ALA A 45 -8.36 8.44 -2.33
CA ALA A 45 -8.81 7.18 -2.93
C ALA A 45 -7.77 6.62 -3.92
N GLY A 46 -7.23 7.45 -4.82
CA GLY A 46 -6.24 7.03 -5.82
C GLY A 46 -4.88 6.64 -5.23
N SER A 47 -4.49 7.30 -4.13
CA SER A 47 -3.24 7.03 -3.41
C SER A 47 -3.39 5.91 -2.37
N LEU A 48 -4.58 5.35 -2.15
CA LEU A 48 -4.89 4.54 -0.97
C LEU A 48 -3.92 3.39 -0.68
N GLY A 49 -3.57 2.62 -1.70
CA GLY A 49 -2.57 1.55 -1.60
C GLY A 49 -1.13 2.07 -1.52
N ARG A 50 -0.78 3.06 -2.34
CA ARG A 50 0.59 3.64 -2.40
C ARG A 50 0.97 4.39 -1.13
N SER A 51 0.01 5.04 -0.46
CA SER A 51 0.28 5.75 0.78
C SER A 51 0.80 4.82 1.88
N GLN A 52 0.38 3.55 1.89
CA GLN A 52 0.88 2.57 2.86
C GLN A 52 2.39 2.37 2.72
N VAL A 53 2.87 2.06 1.51
CA VAL A 53 4.30 1.84 1.26
C VAL A 53 5.13 3.10 1.54
N CYS A 54 4.65 4.26 1.11
CA CYS A 54 5.40 5.51 1.25
C CYS A 54 5.52 5.91 2.72
N ASN A 55 4.44 5.80 3.51
CA ASN A 55 4.49 6.04 4.94
C ASN A 55 5.40 5.03 5.64
N ALA A 56 5.28 3.73 5.34
CA ALA A 56 6.11 2.69 5.94
C ALA A 56 7.61 2.91 5.63
N ALA A 57 7.94 3.26 4.39
CA ALA A 57 9.30 3.54 3.97
C ALA A 57 9.87 4.76 4.70
N LEU A 58 9.17 5.91 4.66
CA LEU A 58 9.63 7.13 5.33
C LEU A 58 9.83 6.92 6.83
N ARG A 59 8.91 6.20 7.51
CA ARG A 59 9.07 5.84 8.91
C ARG A 59 10.31 5.00 9.17
N LYS A 60 10.53 3.94 8.38
CA LYS A 60 11.71 3.05 8.51
C LYS A 60 13.03 3.79 8.30
N PHE A 61 13.02 4.85 7.49
CA PHE A 61 14.18 5.71 7.26
C PHE A 61 14.23 6.95 8.17
N GLY A 62 13.46 6.96 9.27
CA GLY A 62 13.60 7.96 10.35
C GLY A 62 12.90 9.29 10.12
N ASP A 63 12.00 9.40 9.14
CA ASP A 63 11.19 10.59 8.92
C ASP A 63 10.20 10.78 10.08
N GLN A 64 10.36 11.88 10.82
CA GLN A 64 9.56 12.18 12.03
C GLN A 64 8.16 12.72 11.72
N ASP A 65 7.91 13.16 10.48
CA ASP A 65 6.58 13.63 10.09
C ASP A 65 5.61 12.46 9.91
N ILE A 66 6.13 11.24 9.71
CA ILE A 66 5.33 10.02 9.73
C ILE A 66 5.21 9.54 11.17
N THR A 67 4.22 10.09 11.87
CA THR A 67 3.90 9.68 13.24
C THR A 67 3.02 8.43 13.28
N ASP A 68 2.91 7.78 14.43
CA ASP A 68 1.95 6.69 14.64
C ASP A 68 0.51 7.12 14.35
N LYS A 69 0.17 8.41 14.58
CA LYS A 69 -1.13 8.98 14.20
C LYS A 69 -1.33 8.95 12.68
N VAL A 70 -0.32 9.28 11.89
CA VAL A 70 -0.38 9.20 10.42
C VAL A 70 -0.59 7.76 9.97
N ILE A 71 0.16 6.82 10.55
CA ILE A 71 0.02 5.39 10.25
C ILE A 71 -1.39 4.89 10.59
N ARG A 72 -1.89 5.15 11.81
CA ARG A 72 -3.26 4.78 12.22
C ARG A 72 -4.30 5.37 11.27
N ASN A 73 -4.21 6.65 10.95
CA ASN A 73 -5.15 7.32 10.05
C ASN A 73 -5.20 6.64 8.67
N TRP A 74 -4.05 6.27 8.12
CA TRP A 74 -3.98 5.63 6.81
C TRP A 74 -4.36 4.15 6.83
N LEU A 75 -4.14 3.44 7.93
CA LEU A 75 -4.70 2.10 8.15
C LEU A 75 -6.22 2.15 8.25
N THR A 76 -6.77 3.05 9.08
CA THR A 76 -8.22 3.28 9.19
C THR A 76 -8.83 3.55 7.82
N ARG A 77 -8.27 4.51 7.07
CA ARG A 77 -8.71 4.83 5.71
C ARG A 77 -8.68 3.61 4.80
N LEU A 78 -7.61 2.82 4.82
CA LEU A 78 -7.52 1.61 4.00
C LEU A 78 -8.67 0.66 4.33
N PHE A 79 -8.86 0.26 5.59
CA PHE A 79 -9.91 -0.69 5.95
C PHE A 79 -11.32 -0.16 5.67
N GLU A 80 -11.59 1.12 5.91
CA GLU A 80 -12.90 1.73 5.68
C GLU A 80 -13.20 2.03 4.20
N ARG A 81 -12.17 2.09 3.35
CA ARG A 81 -12.28 2.61 1.97
C ARG A 81 -11.59 1.71 0.93
N GLN A 82 -11.15 0.50 1.27
CA GLN A 82 -10.52 -0.43 0.31
C GLN A 82 -11.42 -0.83 -0.85
N GLY A 83 -12.73 -0.55 -0.79
CA GLY A 83 -13.63 -0.61 -1.95
C GLY A 83 -13.14 0.19 -3.16
N TRP A 84 -12.42 1.31 -2.97
CA TRP A 84 -11.77 2.04 -4.07
C TRP A 84 -10.70 1.20 -4.78
N LEU A 85 -9.96 0.36 -4.03
CA LEU A 85 -9.01 -0.59 -4.62
C LEU A 85 -9.75 -1.75 -5.28
N ASP A 86 -10.80 -2.27 -4.63
CA ASP A 86 -11.58 -3.39 -5.13
C ASP A 86 -12.25 -3.06 -6.48
N HIS A 87 -12.66 -1.80 -6.70
CA HIS A 87 -13.19 -1.35 -7.99
C HIS A 87 -12.21 -1.53 -9.16
N GLY A 88 -10.89 -1.45 -8.92
CA GLY A 88 -9.86 -1.70 -9.93
C GLY A 88 -9.46 -3.16 -10.06
N ARG A 89 -9.85 -4.01 -9.10
CA ARG A 89 -9.44 -5.40 -9.07
C ARG A 89 -10.03 -6.16 -10.27
N LYS A 90 -9.21 -7.02 -10.88
CA LYS A 90 -9.51 -7.86 -12.06
C LYS A 90 -9.85 -7.08 -13.33
N ARG A 91 -9.74 -5.75 -13.33
CA ARG A 91 -9.91 -4.93 -14.53
C ARG A 91 -8.70 -5.09 -15.46
N PRO A 92 -8.91 -5.16 -16.79
CA PRO A 92 -7.83 -5.38 -17.74
C PRO A 92 -6.99 -4.14 -18.04
N ILE A 93 -7.54 -2.93 -17.88
CA ILE A 93 -6.84 -1.69 -18.20
C ILE A 93 -6.38 -1.02 -16.89
N PRO A 94 -5.10 -0.69 -16.74
CA PRO A 94 -4.65 0.03 -15.54
C PRO A 94 -5.29 1.42 -15.51
N HIS A 95 -5.61 1.90 -14.30
CA HIS A 95 -6.15 3.24 -14.07
C HIS A 95 -7.54 3.54 -14.68
N GLU A 96 -8.27 2.52 -15.16
CA GLU A 96 -9.64 2.70 -15.68
C GLU A 96 -10.70 2.83 -14.57
N ALA A 97 -10.38 2.42 -13.35
CA ALA A 97 -11.31 2.48 -12.23
C ALA A 97 -11.48 3.92 -11.70
N PRO A 98 -12.57 4.22 -10.95
CA PRO A 98 -12.71 5.48 -10.24
C PRO A 98 -11.47 5.83 -9.40
N ALA A 99 -11.17 7.13 -9.31
CA ALA A 99 -9.92 7.66 -8.73
C ALA A 99 -8.63 7.18 -9.42
N GLN A 100 -8.73 6.64 -10.65
CA GLN A 100 -7.61 6.08 -11.41
C GLN A 100 -6.82 5.06 -10.59
N VAL A 101 -7.51 4.19 -9.85
CA VAL A 101 -6.85 3.05 -9.21
C VAL A 101 -6.61 1.96 -10.25
N ALA A 102 -5.42 1.36 -10.23
CA ALA A 102 -5.09 0.17 -11.02
C ALA A 102 -5.22 -1.10 -10.16
N GLY A 103 -5.61 -2.22 -10.78
CA GLY A 103 -5.89 -3.47 -10.06
C GLY A 103 -4.70 -3.99 -9.26
N TYR A 104 -3.47 -3.82 -9.76
CA TYR A 104 -2.25 -4.29 -9.10
C TYR A 104 -1.93 -3.58 -7.76
N PHE A 105 -2.72 -2.58 -7.36
CA PHE A 105 -2.60 -1.94 -6.06
C PHE A 105 -3.34 -2.65 -4.93
N TYR A 106 -4.22 -3.62 -5.22
CA TYR A 106 -5.04 -4.24 -4.19
C TYR A 106 -4.19 -5.01 -3.18
N TYR A 107 -3.53 -6.11 -3.60
CA TYR A 107 -2.72 -6.89 -2.65
C TYR A 107 -1.43 -6.17 -2.28
N TYR A 108 -0.88 -5.36 -3.19
CA TYR A 108 0.25 -4.48 -2.91
C TYR A 108 -0.02 -3.54 -1.73
N GLY A 109 -1.16 -2.83 -1.74
CA GLY A 109 -1.52 -1.90 -0.67
C GLY A 109 -1.71 -2.60 0.68
N HIS A 110 -2.39 -3.76 0.68
CA HIS A 110 -2.60 -4.56 1.89
C HIS A 110 -1.29 -5.19 2.41
N TYR A 111 -0.35 -5.52 1.53
CA TYR A 111 0.97 -5.97 1.93
C TYR A 111 1.71 -4.89 2.72
N TYR A 112 1.75 -3.66 2.23
CA TYR A 112 2.37 -2.57 2.99
C TYR A 112 1.54 -2.11 4.18
N ALA A 113 0.23 -2.38 4.21
CA ALA A 113 -0.55 -2.25 5.43
C ALA A 113 -0.03 -3.18 6.54
N SER A 114 0.36 -4.42 6.21
CA SER A 114 0.99 -5.32 7.19
C SER A 114 2.29 -4.73 7.76
N GLU A 115 3.10 -4.05 6.95
CA GLU A 115 4.31 -3.34 7.40
C GLU A 115 3.96 -2.15 8.31
N CYS A 116 2.97 -1.35 7.92
CA CYS A 116 2.44 -0.25 8.73
C CYS A 116 1.95 -0.73 10.11
N ILE A 117 1.28 -1.89 10.18
CA ILE A 117 0.84 -2.45 11.46
C ILE A 117 2.03 -2.82 12.35
N HIS A 118 3.10 -3.39 11.79
CA HIS A 118 4.31 -3.75 12.54
C HIS A 118 5.15 -2.56 12.98
N ILE A 119 4.92 -1.38 12.40
CA ILE A 119 5.52 -0.12 12.85
C ILE A 119 4.86 0.39 14.14
N LEU A 120 3.57 0.12 14.35
CA LEU A 120 2.84 0.58 15.54
C LEU A 120 3.32 -0.16 16.81
N PRO A 121 3.03 0.39 18.02
CA PRO A 121 3.24 -0.31 19.28
C PRO A 121 2.59 -1.68 19.30
N GLU A 122 3.28 -2.67 19.89
CA GLU A 122 2.88 -4.08 19.87
C GLU A 122 1.46 -4.31 20.43
N ASN A 123 1.11 -3.61 21.50
CA ASN A 123 -0.19 -3.67 22.16
C ASN A 123 -1.37 -3.18 21.29
N GLU A 124 -1.10 -2.50 20.17
CA GLU A 124 -2.12 -2.02 19.25
C GLU A 124 -2.31 -2.91 18.01
N ARG A 125 -1.39 -3.84 17.74
CA ARG A 125 -1.34 -4.56 16.45
C ARG A 125 -2.46 -5.57 16.28
N GLY A 126 -2.82 -6.29 17.35
CA GLY A 126 -3.74 -7.43 17.30
C GLY A 126 -5.05 -7.16 16.55
N PRO A 127 -5.81 -6.10 16.89
CA PRO A 127 -7.03 -5.75 16.17
C PRO A 127 -6.83 -5.49 14.67
N TRP A 128 -5.71 -4.86 14.27
CA TRP A 128 -5.41 -4.60 12.87
C TRP A 128 -5.03 -5.87 12.11
N LEU A 129 -4.19 -6.72 12.71
CA LEU A 129 -3.78 -7.99 12.12
C LEU A 129 -4.98 -8.90 11.90
N LYS A 130 -5.92 -8.95 12.87
CA LYS A 130 -7.17 -9.70 12.73
C LYS A 130 -8.00 -9.19 11.56
N LYS A 131 -8.21 -7.87 11.44
CA LYS A 131 -8.93 -7.26 10.31
C LYS A 131 -8.27 -7.60 8.97
N LEU A 132 -6.94 -7.51 8.90
CA LEU A 132 -6.19 -7.81 7.69
C LEU A 132 -6.30 -9.29 7.28
N ALA A 133 -6.12 -10.21 8.24
CA ALA A 133 -6.22 -11.64 8.00
C ALA A 133 -7.62 -12.05 7.54
N THR A 134 -8.67 -11.57 8.21
CA THR A 134 -10.06 -11.81 7.80
C THR A 134 -10.30 -11.37 6.36
N LEU A 135 -9.90 -10.14 6.02
CA LEU A 135 -10.09 -9.61 4.67
C LEU A 135 -9.34 -10.43 3.61
N MET A 136 -8.11 -10.88 3.90
CA MET A 136 -7.34 -11.70 2.97
C MET A 136 -8.01 -13.07 2.77
N VAL A 137 -8.43 -13.75 3.84
CA VAL A 137 -9.09 -15.06 3.75
C VAL A 137 -10.41 -14.97 2.95
N GLU A 138 -11.22 -13.94 3.19
CA GLU A 138 -12.47 -13.70 2.44
C GLU A 138 -12.28 -13.48 0.94
N ARG A 139 -11.06 -13.15 0.51
CA ARG A 139 -10.72 -12.87 -0.89
C ARG A 139 -10.05 -14.04 -1.60
N GLN A 140 -9.91 -15.19 -0.95
CA GLN A 140 -9.33 -16.38 -1.57
C GLN A 140 -10.22 -16.89 -2.72
N GLU A 141 -9.60 -17.16 -3.87
CA GLU A 141 -10.28 -17.78 -5.00
C GLU A 141 -10.52 -19.28 -4.74
N LYS A 142 -11.47 -19.89 -5.46
CA LYS A 142 -11.80 -21.33 -5.31
C LYS A 142 -10.61 -22.26 -5.54
N ASN A 143 -9.64 -21.85 -6.35
CA ASN A 143 -8.41 -22.61 -6.61
C ASN A 143 -7.31 -22.35 -5.57
N GLY A 144 -7.63 -21.67 -4.46
CA GLY A 144 -6.72 -21.37 -3.37
C GLY A 144 -5.80 -20.15 -3.59
N SER A 145 -5.87 -19.52 -4.77
CA SER A 145 -5.02 -18.37 -5.13
C SER A 145 -5.64 -17.02 -4.74
N TRP A 146 -4.86 -15.96 -4.92
CA TRP A 146 -5.30 -14.57 -4.92
C TRP A 146 -4.75 -13.88 -6.16
N TRP A 147 -5.56 -13.06 -6.84
CA TRP A 147 -5.09 -12.22 -7.95
C TRP A 147 -5.94 -10.96 -8.11
N ASP A 148 -5.30 -9.87 -8.54
CA ASP A 148 -5.89 -8.54 -8.59
C ASP A 148 -5.77 -7.81 -9.93
N PHE A 149 -4.91 -8.27 -10.84
CA PHE A 149 -4.74 -7.69 -12.17
C PHE A 149 -4.27 -8.77 -13.15
N PRO A 150 -4.72 -8.81 -14.44
CA PRO A 150 -4.30 -9.81 -15.42
C PRO A 150 -2.88 -9.54 -15.92
N LEU A 151 -1.92 -9.70 -15.01
CA LEU A 151 -0.51 -9.40 -15.18
C LEU A 151 0.18 -10.54 -15.94
N TYR A 152 0.39 -10.36 -17.25
CA TYR A 152 1.19 -11.20 -18.17
C TYR A 152 1.25 -12.71 -17.80
N ASN A 153 0.10 -13.35 -17.61
CA ASN A 153 -0.05 -14.77 -17.22
C ASN A 153 0.53 -15.21 -15.85
N TYR A 154 1.05 -14.31 -15.02
CA TYR A 154 1.53 -14.63 -13.66
C TYR A 154 0.71 -13.98 -12.52
N HIS A 155 -0.49 -13.51 -12.84
CA HIS A 155 -1.41 -12.84 -11.91
C HIS A 155 -1.72 -13.64 -10.65
N TYR A 156 -1.88 -14.97 -10.77
CA TYR A 156 -2.08 -15.84 -9.60
C TYR A 156 -0.87 -15.83 -8.67
N ALA A 157 0.34 -15.98 -9.20
CA ALA A 157 1.56 -16.00 -8.39
C ALA A 157 1.80 -14.65 -7.69
N TYR A 158 1.57 -13.55 -8.41
CA TYR A 158 1.74 -12.19 -7.90
C TYR A 158 0.84 -11.92 -6.69
N GLY A 159 -0.48 -12.08 -6.83
CA GLY A 159 -1.41 -11.81 -5.74
C GLY A 159 -1.23 -12.81 -4.59
N THR A 160 -1.03 -14.09 -4.89
CA THR A 160 -0.84 -15.14 -3.88
C THR A 160 0.42 -14.90 -3.05
N GLY A 161 1.54 -14.51 -3.68
CA GLY A 161 2.79 -14.21 -2.97
C GLY A 161 2.63 -13.08 -1.95
N TYR A 162 1.93 -11.99 -2.33
CA TYR A 162 1.59 -10.93 -1.39
C TYR A 162 0.71 -11.43 -0.26
N THR A 163 -0.37 -12.14 -0.58
CA THR A 163 -1.34 -12.58 0.44
C THR A 163 -0.74 -13.57 1.43
N LEU A 164 0.05 -14.54 0.97
CA LEU A 164 0.71 -15.49 1.89
C LEU A 164 1.70 -14.79 2.81
N THR A 165 2.41 -13.76 2.32
CA THR A 165 3.32 -12.98 3.17
C THR A 165 2.56 -12.11 4.17
N ILE A 166 1.39 -11.58 3.79
CA ILE A 166 0.50 -10.88 4.74
C ILE A 166 0.07 -11.84 5.84
N LEU A 167 -0.46 -13.01 5.47
CA LEU A 167 -0.98 -13.99 6.42
C LEU A 167 0.12 -14.53 7.35
N SER A 168 1.36 -14.69 6.87
CA SER A 168 2.48 -15.10 7.72
C SER A 168 2.82 -14.06 8.79
N ARG A 169 2.51 -12.79 8.56
CA ARG A 169 2.72 -11.66 9.49
C ARG A 169 1.53 -11.42 10.43
N CYS A 170 0.40 -12.08 10.18
CA CYS A 170 -0.79 -11.99 11.03
C CYS A 170 -0.83 -13.09 12.11
N ARG A 171 0.22 -13.90 12.22
CA ARG A 171 0.34 -14.98 13.20
C ARG A 171 0.68 -14.44 14.58
#